data_AF-A0A1B1YRQ0-F1
#
_entry.id   AF-A0A1B1YRQ0-F1
#
_cell.length_a   1.000
_cell.length_b   1.000
_cell.length_c   1.000
_cell.angle_alpha   90.00
_cell.angle_beta   90.00
_cell.angle_gamma   90.00
#
_symmetry.space_group_name_H-M   'P 1'
#
loop_
_entity.id
_entity.type
_entity.pdbx_description
1 polymer ?
#
loop_
_entity_poly.entity_id
_entity_poly.type
_entity_poly.pdbx_seq_one_letter_code
_entity_poly.pdbx_strand_id
1 'polypeptide(L)'
;MNTPGAFGDYSYPIKLYEAMACGRPVVASRTASTAWVLRDFPDRLVAPGDAAALAGALAAALDLGAVDYGPQPGWTASGAELAAAMRGIGG
;
A
#
# COMPACT_ATOMS: atom_id res chain seq x y z
N MET A 1 -10.87 -7.72 10.27
CA MET A 1 -10.65 -8.02 8.83
C MET A 1 -10.37 -6.71 8.11
N ASN A 2 -9.69 -6.72 6.97
CA ASN A 2 -9.36 -5.49 6.23
C ASN A 2 -10.61 -4.96 5.49
N THR A 3 -11.57 -4.50 6.27
CA THR A 3 -12.91 -4.00 5.91
C THR A 3 -13.16 -2.75 6.76
N PRO A 4 -14.06 -1.84 6.34
CA PRO A 4 -14.35 -0.62 7.11
C PRO A 4 -14.58 -0.88 8.60
N GLY A 5 -14.04 -0.01 9.45
CA GLY A 5 -14.05 -0.12 10.91
C GLY A 5 -12.65 0.08 11.52
N ALA A 6 -12.56 0.23 12.85
CA ALA A 6 -11.33 0.64 13.54
C ALA A 6 -10.05 -0.12 13.12
N PHE A 7 -10.14 -1.42 12.86
CA PHE A 7 -8.99 -2.15 12.32
C PHE A 7 -8.68 -1.78 10.87
N GLY A 8 -9.66 -1.80 9.96
CA GLY A 8 -9.42 -1.50 8.54
C GLY A 8 -9.03 -0.05 8.28
N ASP A 9 -9.59 0.88 9.06
CA ASP A 9 -9.40 2.32 8.88
C ASP A 9 -8.03 2.79 9.39
N TYR A 10 -7.45 2.11 10.39
CA TYR A 10 -6.18 2.49 11.02
C TYR A 10 -5.06 1.45 10.87
N SER A 11 -5.32 0.29 10.24
CA SER A 11 -4.26 -0.67 9.96
C SER A 11 -3.32 -0.18 8.87
N TYR A 12 -2.03 -0.34 9.11
CA TYR A 12 -0.98 0.01 8.16
C TYR A 12 -0.62 -1.21 7.29
N PRO A 13 -0.70 -1.12 5.95
CA PRO A 13 -0.48 -2.25 5.05
C PRO A 13 1.02 -2.52 4.82
N ILE A 14 1.77 -2.86 5.87
CA ILE A 14 3.24 -3.02 5.81
C ILE A 14 3.71 -4.03 4.76
N LYS A 15 2.96 -5.11 4.56
CA LYS A 15 3.26 -6.13 3.53
C LYS A 15 3.31 -5.56 2.11
N LEU A 16 2.55 -4.49 1.85
CA LEU A 16 2.54 -3.83 0.54
C LEU A 16 3.85 -3.11 0.30
N TYR A 17 4.34 -2.37 1.32
CA TYR A 17 5.64 -1.71 1.27
C TYR A 17 6.80 -2.69 1.17
N GLU A 18 6.75 -3.82 1.88
CA GLU A 18 7.76 -4.88 1.79
C GLU A 18 7.84 -5.46 0.36
N ALA A 19 6.68 -5.75 -0.26
CA ALA A 19 6.63 -6.23 -1.64
C ALA A 19 7.13 -5.16 -2.64
N MET A 20 6.72 -3.90 -2.47
CA MET A 20 7.14 -2.78 -3.32
C MET A 20 8.64 -2.52 -3.24
N ALA A 21 9.23 -2.52 -2.04
CA ALA A 21 10.67 -2.35 -1.84
C ALA A 21 11.49 -3.49 -2.46
N CYS A 22 10.92 -4.70 -2.49
CA CYS A 22 11.51 -5.84 -3.21
C CYS A 22 11.27 -5.78 -4.72
N GLY A 23 10.47 -4.85 -5.24
CA GLY A 23 10.08 -4.75 -6.65
C GLY A 23 9.12 -5.84 -7.09
N ARG A 24 8.29 -6.38 -6.20
CA ARG A 24 7.31 -7.44 -6.51
C ARG A 24 5.97 -6.83 -6.93
N PRO A 25 5.35 -7.31 -8.02
CA PRO A 25 4.02 -6.87 -8.42
C PRO A 25 3.03 -7.01 -7.26
N VAL A 26 2.28 -5.95 -6.98
CA VAL A 26 1.23 -5.95 -5.97
C VAL A 26 -0.12 -5.78 -6.63
N VAL A 27 -1.12 -6.48 -6.07
CA VAL A 27 -2.54 -6.30 -6.35
C VAL A 27 -3.24 -6.30 -5.00
N ALA A 28 -4.13 -5.34 -4.76
CA ALA A 28 -4.83 -5.21 -3.49
C ALA A 28 -6.30 -4.81 -3.68
N SER A 29 -7.15 -5.24 -2.75
CA SER A 29 -8.50 -4.68 -2.63
C SER A 29 -8.42 -3.19 -2.32
N ARG A 30 -9.30 -2.39 -2.90
CA ARG A 30 -9.37 -0.93 -2.74
C ARG A 30 -10.00 -0.54 -1.39
N THR A 31 -9.19 -0.53 -0.35
CA THR A 31 -9.51 0.10 0.94
C THR A 31 -8.89 1.50 0.99
N ALA A 32 -9.24 2.33 1.99
CA ALA A 32 -8.65 3.66 2.12
C ALA A 32 -7.11 3.61 2.23
N SER A 33 -6.58 2.69 3.03
CA SER A 33 -5.15 2.53 3.23
C SER A 33 -4.44 2.05 1.97
N THR A 34 -4.92 1.01 1.29
CA THR A 34 -4.28 0.50 0.06
C THR A 34 -4.40 1.48 -1.10
N ALA A 35 -5.52 2.21 -1.21
CA ALA A 35 -5.69 3.25 -2.21
C ALA A 35 -4.72 4.42 -2.02
N TRP A 36 -4.41 4.78 -0.77
CA TRP A 36 -3.41 5.81 -0.48
C TRP A 36 -1.99 5.36 -0.84
N VAL A 37 -1.62 4.11 -0.54
CA VAL A 37 -0.30 3.56 -0.88
C VAL A 37 -0.11 3.41 -2.38
N LEU A 38 -1.12 2.90 -3.09
CA LEU A 38 -1.08 2.63 -4.54
C LEU A 38 -1.71 3.75 -5.37
N ARG A 39 -1.74 4.99 -4.86
CA ARG A 39 -2.32 6.14 -5.55
C ARG A 39 -1.71 6.40 -6.93
N ASP A 40 -0.43 6.09 -7.09
CA ASP A 40 0.32 6.23 -8.35
C ASP A 40 0.21 4.97 -9.24
N PHE A 41 -0.44 3.92 -8.75
CA PHE A 41 -0.64 2.62 -9.41
C PHE A 41 -2.12 2.16 -9.30
N PRO A 42 -3.08 2.96 -9.79
CA PRO A 42 -4.52 2.69 -9.60
C PRO A 42 -5.01 1.41 -10.29
N ASP A 43 -4.29 0.94 -11.31
CA ASP A 43 -4.49 -0.34 -12.00
C ASP A 43 -4.25 -1.57 -11.11
N ARG A 44 -3.65 -1.38 -9.93
CA ARG A 44 -3.36 -2.43 -8.94
C ARG A 44 -4.45 -2.62 -7.90
N LEU A 45 -5.54 -1.85 -8.01
CA LEU A 45 -6.62 -1.80 -7.03
C LEU A 45 -7.90 -2.42 -7.59
N VAL A 46 -8.34 -3.52 -6.98
CA VAL A 46 -9.60 -4.22 -7.31
C VAL A 46 -10.70 -3.89 -6.29
N ALA A 47 -11.97 -4.04 -6.68
CA ALA A 47 -13.08 -3.84 -5.75
C ALA A 47 -13.04 -4.87 -4.60
N PRO A 48 -13.27 -4.48 -3.34
CA PRO A 48 -13.36 -5.43 -2.23
C PRO A 48 -14.46 -6.46 -2.47
N GLY A 49 -14.15 -7.75 -2.28
CA GLY A 49 -15.10 -8.84 -2.45
C GLY A 49 -15.26 -9.35 -3.89
N ASP A 50 -14.65 -8.69 -4.87
CA ASP A 50 -14.66 -9.14 -6.26
C ASP A 50 -13.54 -10.16 -6.53
N ALA A 51 -13.85 -11.43 -6.26
CA ALA A 51 -12.89 -12.52 -6.42
C ALA A 51 -12.46 -12.72 -7.89
N ALA A 52 -13.35 -12.46 -8.85
CA ALA A 52 -13.05 -12.62 -10.27
C ALA A 52 -12.08 -11.54 -10.76
N ALA A 53 -12.32 -10.27 -10.39
CA ALA A 53 -11.40 -9.18 -10.69
C ALA A 53 -10.04 -9.39 -10.02
N LEU A 54 -10.02 -9.86 -8.76
CA LEU A 54 -8.77 -10.18 -8.07
C LEU A 54 -7.97 -11.27 -8.80
N ALA A 55 -8.63 -12.35 -9.21
CA ALA A 55 -7.98 -13.44 -9.94
C ALA A 55 -7.38 -12.95 -11.28
N GLY A 56 -8.14 -12.15 -12.04
CA GLY A 56 -7.65 -11.58 -13.31
C GLY A 56 -6.46 -10.65 -13.12
N ALA A 57 -6.50 -9.78 -12.11
CA ALA A 57 -5.40 -8.87 -11.79
C ALA A 57 -4.15 -9.62 -11.31
N LEU A 58 -4.31 -10.68 -10.51
CA LEU A 58 -3.19 -11.54 -10.10
C LEU A 58 -2.56 -12.25 -11.31
N ALA A 59 -3.36 -12.78 -12.23
CA ALA A 59 -2.85 -13.40 -13.45
C ALA A 59 -2.03 -12.41 -14.29
N ALA A 60 -2.55 -11.21 -14.53
CA ALA A 60 -1.81 -10.16 -15.24
C ALA A 60 -0.53 -9.73 -14.52
N ALA A 61 -0.52 -9.75 -13.19
CA ALA A 61 0.65 -9.38 -12.40
C ALA A 61 1.81 -10.39 -12.53
N LEU A 62 1.53 -11.67 -12.80
CA LEU A 62 2.56 -12.70 -12.99
C LEU A 62 3.47 -12.42 -14.20
N ASP A 63 2.96 -11.71 -15.21
CA ASP A 63 3.70 -11.41 -16.44
C ASP A 63 4.63 -10.19 -16.32
N LEU A 64 4.52 -9.40 -15.24
CA LEU A 64 5.23 -8.12 -15.13
C LEU A 64 6.69 -8.24 -14.69
N GLY A 65 7.10 -9.37 -14.10
CA GLY A 65 8.43 -9.50 -13.50
C GLY A 65 8.66 -8.49 -12.37
N ALA A 66 9.83 -7.81 -12.37
CA ALA A 66 10.14 -6.80 -11.36
C ALA A 66 9.48 -5.45 -11.72
N VAL A 67 8.82 -4.83 -10.74
CA VAL A 67 8.18 -3.51 -10.89
C VAL A 67 8.99 -2.46 -10.13
N ASP A 68 9.25 -1.33 -10.77
CA ASP A 68 9.81 -0.15 -10.12
C ASP A 68 8.68 0.71 -9.53
N TYR A 69 8.65 0.81 -8.20
CA TYR A 69 7.70 1.65 -7.48
C TYR A 69 8.28 3.02 -7.12
N GLY A 70 9.44 3.36 -7.65
CA GLY A 70 10.17 4.57 -7.29
C GLY A 70 10.72 4.55 -5.85
N PRO A 71 11.32 5.66 -5.41
CA PRO A 71 11.88 5.75 -4.06
C PRO A 71 10.79 5.66 -3.00
N GLN A 72 10.92 4.66 -2.12
CA GLN A 72 10.07 4.51 -0.94
C GLN A 72 10.76 5.09 0.30
N PRO A 73 10.05 5.82 1.17
CA PRO A 73 10.63 6.33 2.40
C PRO A 73 11.05 5.17 3.31
N GLY A 74 12.31 5.16 3.72
CA GLY A 74 12.82 4.22 4.72
C GLY A 74 12.52 4.67 6.15
N TRP A 75 12.79 3.80 7.12
CA TRP A 75 12.57 4.07 8.54
C TRP A 75 13.21 5.36 9.05
N THR A 76 14.39 5.72 8.55
CA THR A 76 15.06 6.98 8.89
C THR A 76 14.22 8.20 8.50
N ALA A 77 13.63 8.18 7.30
CA ALA A 77 12.79 9.27 6.81
C ALA A 77 11.50 9.37 7.64
N SER A 78 10.82 8.24 7.87
CA SER A 78 9.61 8.20 8.72
C SER A 78 9.88 8.68 10.15
N GLY A 79 11.03 8.31 10.72
CA GLY A 79 11.44 8.76 12.06
C GLY A 79 11.70 10.26 12.13
N ALA A 80 12.32 10.84 11.09
CA ALA A 80 12.54 12.27 10.99
C ALA A 80 11.21 13.05 10.87
N GLU A 81 10.26 12.53 10.08
CA GLU A 81 8.94 13.10 9.91
C GLU A 81 8.13 13.08 11.22
N LEU A 82 8.12 11.93 11.91
CA LEU A 82 7.49 11.81 13.23
C LEU A 82 8.08 12.80 14.24
N ALA A 83 9.42 12.89 14.30
CA ALA A 83 10.09 13.81 15.20
C ALA A 83 9.75 15.29 14.90
N ALA A 84 9.58 15.64 13.63
CA ALA A 84 9.14 16.97 13.22
C ALA A 84 7.69 17.24 13.64
N ALA A 85 6.79 16.29 13.41
CA ALA A 85 5.38 16.41 13.81
C ALA A 85 5.23 16.57 15.34
N MET A 86 5.98 15.80 16.13
CA MET A 86 5.94 15.90 17.61
C MET A 86 6.39 17.27 18.11
N ARG A 87 7.40 17.90 17.48
CA ARG A 87 7.83 19.27 17.83
C ARG A 87 6.73 20.30 17.57
N GLY A 88 5.90 20.11 16.54
CA GLY A 88 4.79 21.00 16.21
C GLY A 88 3.59 20.90 17.16
N ILE A 89 3.48 19.83 17.95
CA ILE A 89 2.37 19.61 18.90
C ILE A 89 2.72 20.17 20.29
N GLY A 90 4.01 20.26 20.63
CA GLY A 90 4.48 20.75 21.93
C GLY A 90 4.77 22.24 22.01
N GLY A 91 4.45 23.02 20.96
CA GLY A 91 4.64 24.47 20.88
C GLY A 91 3.34 25.25 21.06
#